data_AF-A0A959FYH5-F1
#
_entry.id   AF-A0A959FYH5-F1
#
_cell.length_a   1.000
_cell.length_b   1.000
_cell.length_c   1.000
_cell.angle_alpha   90.00
_cell.angle_beta   90.00
_cell.angle_gamma   90.00
#
_symmetry.space_group_name_H-M   'P 1'
#
loop_
_entity.id
_entity.type
_entity.pdbx_description
1 polymer ?
#
loop_
_entity_poly.entity_id
_entity_poly.type
_entity_poly.pdbx_seq_one_letter_code
_entity_poly.pdbx_strand_id
1 'polypeptide(L)'
;PYTERSFKWRQRYLLNPENVFPSILIIPSVDVDYSGVMITKGITTDNQRDRTIAFSRGAGGAVDGQAAESYLLHHSGENTLLFPAREPQYRRLPVSGGSEMINTNFENPILNADNLYALNHFAQLIDPLEEGVQRTFDVELGFKENKMWLFQIRPFVENKNALSSDYLESITPKIDGTKKIALTARIDS
;
A
#
# COMPACT_ATOMS: atom_id res chain seq x y z
N PRO A 1 15.90 7.82 16.46
CA PRO A 1 16.14 9.23 16.07
C PRO A 1 17.61 9.68 16.02
N TYR A 2 18.57 8.89 16.54
CA TYR A 2 19.97 9.31 16.68
C TYR A 2 20.95 8.71 15.66
N THR A 3 20.45 8.12 14.57
CA THR A 3 21.33 7.66 13.48
C THR A 3 21.86 8.87 12.70
N GLU A 4 23.00 8.71 12.02
CA GLU A 4 23.60 9.78 11.21
C GLU A 4 22.62 10.28 10.12
N ARG A 5 21.87 9.36 9.49
CA ARG A 5 20.83 9.70 8.51
C ARG A 5 19.73 10.56 9.14
N SER A 6 19.20 10.17 10.29
CA SER A 6 18.19 10.94 11.01
C SER A 6 18.73 12.29 11.48
N PHE A 7 19.98 12.35 11.93
CA PHE A 7 20.63 13.59 12.34
C PHE A 7 20.77 14.58 11.18
N LYS A 8 21.35 14.15 10.05
CA LYS A 8 21.51 14.98 8.84
C LYS A 8 20.16 15.50 8.31
N TRP A 9 19.12 14.66 8.35
CA TRP A 9 17.78 15.07 7.94
C TRP A 9 17.22 16.18 8.86
N ARG A 10 17.31 16.02 10.19
CA ARG A 10 16.82 17.01 11.14
C ARG A 10 17.52 18.36 10.97
N GLN A 11 18.85 18.36 10.85
CA GLN A 11 19.64 19.58 10.65
C GLN A 11 19.25 20.32 9.36
N ARG A 12 18.81 19.60 8.33
CA ARG A 12 18.41 20.19 7.05
C ARG A 12 17.00 20.78 7.08
N TYR A 13 16.07 20.17 7.81
CA TYR A 13 14.63 20.45 7.64
C TYR A 13 13.90 20.95 8.89
N LEU A 14 14.47 20.82 10.10
CA LEU A 14 13.84 21.29 11.33
C LEU A 14 14.48 22.59 11.82
N LEU A 15 13.66 23.50 12.33
CA LEU A 15 14.12 24.75 12.94
C LEU A 15 14.86 24.51 14.28
N ASN A 16 14.39 23.52 15.05
CA ASN A 16 14.97 23.15 16.36
C ASN A 16 15.37 21.67 16.35
N PRO A 17 16.45 21.30 15.62
CA PRO A 17 16.78 19.90 15.39
C PRO A 17 17.09 19.14 16.68
N GLU A 18 17.57 19.80 17.73
CA GLU A 18 17.92 19.16 19.01
C GLU A 18 16.69 18.75 19.85
N ASN A 19 15.54 19.38 19.65
CA ASN A 19 14.34 19.16 20.46
C ASN A 19 13.38 18.17 19.79
N VAL A 20 13.78 16.89 19.74
CA VAL A 20 12.96 15.80 19.18
C VAL A 20 12.74 14.72 20.22
N PHE A 21 11.47 14.49 20.56
CA PHE A 21 11.05 13.54 21.59
C PHE A 21 10.26 12.39 20.94
N PRO A 22 10.80 11.15 20.93
CA PRO A 22 10.08 10.02 20.37
C PRO A 22 8.97 9.54 21.32
N SER A 23 7.81 9.23 20.75
CA SER A 23 6.75 8.48 21.42
C SER A 23 6.76 7.04 20.93
N ILE A 24 6.53 6.07 21.83
CA ILE A 24 6.48 4.64 21.51
C ILE A 24 5.04 4.16 21.65
N LEU A 25 4.47 3.66 20.55
CA LEU A 25 3.18 2.97 20.54
C LEU A 25 3.42 1.46 20.61
N ILE A 26 2.79 0.80 21.57
CA ILE A 26 2.81 -0.67 21.70
C ILE A 26 1.40 -1.17 21.45
N ILE A 27 1.23 -1.95 20.38
CA ILE A 27 -0.04 -2.61 20.03
C ILE A 27 0.19 -4.12 19.87
N PRO A 28 -0.82 -4.95 20.16
CA PRO A 28 -0.73 -6.38 19.88
C PRO A 28 -0.47 -6.63 18.39
N SER A 29 0.49 -7.50 18.09
CA SER A 29 0.70 -7.96 16.71
C SER A 29 -0.43 -8.89 16.27
N VAL A 30 -0.75 -8.85 14.98
CA VAL A 30 -1.74 -9.73 14.37
C VAL A 30 -1.08 -10.47 13.22
N ASP A 31 -1.05 -11.79 13.30
CA ASP A 31 -0.63 -12.66 12.19
C ASP A 31 -1.74 -12.69 11.13
N VAL A 32 -1.75 -11.66 10.29
CA VAL A 32 -2.69 -11.47 9.18
C VAL A 32 -2.31 -12.33 7.98
N ASP A 33 -3.33 -12.71 7.21
CA ASP A 33 -3.15 -13.49 5.98
C ASP A 33 -2.62 -12.65 4.83
N TYR A 34 -3.00 -11.37 4.81
CA TYR A 34 -2.47 -10.34 3.91
C TYR A 34 -2.59 -8.95 4.53
N SER A 35 -1.66 -8.07 4.19
CA SER A 35 -1.62 -6.68 4.64
C SER A 35 -1.15 -5.76 3.53
N GLY A 36 -1.41 -4.47 3.70
CA GLY A 36 -1.17 -3.52 2.64
C GLY A 36 -1.54 -2.09 3.02
N VAL A 37 -1.52 -1.26 1.98
CA VAL A 37 -1.86 0.15 2.04
C VAL A 37 -3.08 0.45 1.17
N MET A 38 -3.89 1.39 1.62
CA MET A 38 -4.97 1.99 0.86
C MET A 38 -4.81 3.50 0.87
N ILE A 39 -4.77 4.10 -0.32
CA ILE A 39 -4.91 5.54 -0.51
C ILE A 39 -6.36 5.83 -0.87
N THR A 40 -7.03 6.72 -0.12
CA THR A 40 -8.44 7.10 -0.36
C THR A 40 -8.64 8.07 -1.53
N LYS A 41 -7.86 7.88 -2.59
CA LYS A 41 -7.89 8.59 -3.87
C LYS A 41 -7.41 7.63 -4.95
N GLY A 42 -7.99 7.69 -6.14
CA GLY A 42 -7.44 7.04 -7.33
C GLY A 42 -6.21 7.79 -7.81
N ILE A 43 -5.02 7.26 -7.54
CA ILE A 43 -3.75 7.95 -7.88
C ILE A 43 -3.56 8.01 -9.40
N THR A 44 -3.89 6.94 -10.11
CA THR A 44 -3.73 6.84 -11.57
C THR A 44 -4.79 7.61 -12.35
N THR A 45 -5.96 7.84 -11.76
CA THR A 45 -7.09 8.56 -12.38
C THR A 45 -7.27 9.99 -11.85
N ASP A 46 -6.54 10.38 -10.81
CA ASP A 46 -6.71 11.63 -10.06
C ASP A 46 -8.14 11.83 -9.50
N ASN A 47 -8.90 10.75 -9.34
CA ASN A 47 -10.28 10.81 -8.85
C ASN A 47 -10.32 10.67 -7.31
N GLN A 48 -10.84 11.70 -6.65
CA GLN A 48 -10.94 11.78 -5.18
C GLN A 48 -11.90 10.76 -4.55
N ARG A 49 -12.77 10.13 -5.36
CA ARG A 49 -13.74 9.13 -4.88
C ARG A 49 -13.29 7.69 -5.10
N ASP A 50 -12.29 7.47 -5.93
CA ASP A 50 -11.72 6.16 -6.15
C ASP A 50 -10.68 5.84 -5.07
N ARG A 51 -10.21 4.60 -5.03
CA ARG A 51 -9.19 4.12 -4.08
C ARG A 51 -8.07 3.42 -4.83
N THR A 52 -6.83 3.69 -4.45
CA THR A 52 -5.69 2.90 -4.89
C THR A 52 -5.22 2.04 -3.73
N ILE A 53 -5.18 0.73 -3.93
CA ILE A 53 -4.76 -0.23 -2.91
C ILE A 53 -3.57 -1.04 -3.40
N ALA A 54 -2.71 -1.47 -2.47
CA ALA A 54 -1.68 -2.47 -2.72
C ALA A 54 -1.52 -3.39 -1.51
N PHE A 55 -1.63 -4.70 -1.74
CA PHE A 55 -1.60 -5.73 -0.71
C PHE A 55 -0.61 -6.84 -1.06
N SER A 56 0.04 -7.35 -0.01
CA SER A 56 0.95 -8.49 -0.05
C SER A 56 0.49 -9.54 0.97
N ARG A 57 0.92 -10.79 0.79
CA ARG A 57 0.62 -11.87 1.74
C ARG A 57 1.34 -11.62 3.07
N GLY A 58 0.76 -12.11 4.14
CA GLY A 58 1.34 -12.04 5.48
C GLY A 58 1.42 -10.64 6.07
N ALA A 59 2.25 -10.51 7.09
CA ALA A 59 2.50 -9.27 7.83
C ALA A 59 3.61 -8.43 7.18
N GLY A 60 3.55 -7.11 7.34
CA GLY A 60 4.55 -6.17 6.83
C GLY A 60 4.15 -5.46 5.55
N GLY A 61 3.05 -5.86 4.91
CA GLY A 61 2.41 -5.15 3.81
C GLY A 61 3.22 -5.04 2.53
N ALA A 62 2.75 -4.17 1.64
CA ALA A 62 3.44 -3.74 0.43
C ALA A 62 4.52 -2.70 0.81
N VAL A 63 5.72 -3.16 1.19
CA VAL A 63 6.85 -2.26 1.43
C VAL A 63 7.52 -1.91 0.09
N ASP A 64 8.14 -0.74 0.03
CA ASP A 64 8.86 -0.21 -1.14
C ASP A 64 9.74 -1.29 -1.83
N GLY A 65 9.51 -1.53 -3.11
CA GLY A 65 10.20 -2.53 -3.93
C GLY A 65 9.57 -3.94 -3.97
N GLN A 66 8.53 -4.21 -3.17
CA GLN A 66 7.77 -5.46 -3.24
C GLN A 66 6.71 -5.40 -4.35
N ALA A 67 6.62 -6.46 -5.15
CA ALA A 67 5.65 -6.57 -6.24
C ALA A 67 4.28 -7.00 -5.70
N ALA A 68 3.63 -6.09 -4.95
CA ALA A 68 2.33 -6.28 -4.34
C ALA A 68 1.19 -6.38 -5.38
N GLU A 69 0.09 -7.02 -4.99
CA GLU A 69 -1.15 -7.00 -5.76
C GLU A 69 -1.82 -5.65 -5.59
N SER A 70 -2.07 -4.93 -6.69
CA SER A 70 -2.58 -3.56 -6.67
C SER A 70 -3.86 -3.42 -7.47
N TYR A 71 -4.83 -2.70 -6.92
CA TYR A 71 -6.10 -2.39 -7.59
C TYR A 71 -6.40 -0.89 -7.54
N LEU A 72 -7.13 -0.44 -8.57
CA LEU A 72 -7.96 0.75 -8.52
C LEU A 72 -9.40 0.33 -8.22
N LEU A 73 -9.94 0.75 -7.08
CA LEU A 73 -11.34 0.53 -6.72
C LEU A 73 -12.12 1.78 -7.09
N HIS A 74 -13.02 1.67 -8.06
CA HIS A 74 -13.86 2.77 -8.46
C HIS A 74 -14.97 3.00 -7.43
N HIS A 75 -15.35 4.27 -7.26
CA HIS A 75 -16.51 4.61 -6.42
C HIS A 75 -17.81 3.93 -6.89
N SER A 76 -17.92 3.62 -8.18
CA SER A 76 -19.05 2.90 -8.78
C SER A 76 -19.18 1.44 -8.32
N GLY A 77 -18.13 0.88 -7.70
CA GLY A 77 -18.05 -0.53 -7.30
C GLY A 77 -17.31 -1.42 -8.30
N GLU A 78 -16.90 -0.88 -9.45
CA GLU A 78 -15.99 -1.60 -10.36
C GLU A 78 -14.58 -1.65 -9.77
N ASN A 79 -13.88 -2.77 -9.92
CA ASN A 79 -12.51 -2.93 -9.47
C ASN A 79 -11.60 -3.27 -10.65
N THR A 80 -10.54 -2.49 -10.86
CA THR A 80 -9.54 -2.72 -11.89
C THR A 80 -8.25 -3.25 -11.26
N LEU A 81 -7.85 -4.48 -11.60
CA LEU A 81 -6.53 -5.00 -11.24
C LEU A 81 -5.46 -4.24 -12.03
N LEU A 82 -4.53 -3.60 -11.34
CA LEU A 82 -3.41 -2.88 -11.94
C LEU A 82 -2.18 -3.79 -12.07
N PHE A 83 -1.81 -4.46 -10.99
CA PHE A 83 -0.65 -5.37 -10.94
C PHE A 83 -0.98 -6.59 -10.10
N PRO A 84 -0.70 -7.82 -10.58
CA PRO A 84 -0.77 -9.01 -9.76
C PRO A 84 0.42 -9.09 -8.80
N ALA A 85 0.24 -9.78 -7.67
CA ALA A 85 1.36 -10.06 -6.77
C ALA A 85 2.40 -10.99 -7.40
N ARG A 86 3.69 -10.69 -7.19
CA ARG A 86 4.82 -11.48 -7.72
C ARG A 86 5.84 -11.87 -6.65
N GLU A 87 5.50 -11.71 -5.38
CA GLU A 87 6.37 -12.08 -4.26
C GLU A 87 6.32 -13.59 -3.99
N PRO A 88 7.45 -14.31 -4.11
CA PRO A 88 7.49 -15.76 -3.91
C PRO A 88 7.49 -16.15 -2.42
N GLN A 89 7.67 -15.18 -1.53
CA GLN A 89 7.74 -15.39 -0.09
C GLN A 89 6.99 -14.28 0.65
N TYR A 90 6.49 -14.59 1.84
CA TYR A 90 5.80 -13.64 2.69
C TYR A 90 6.11 -13.90 4.17
N ARG A 91 5.89 -12.89 5.01
CA ARG A 91 6.22 -12.96 6.44
C ARG A 91 5.02 -13.40 7.28
N ARG A 92 5.23 -14.34 8.19
CA ARG A 92 4.28 -14.70 9.25
C ARG A 92 4.83 -14.38 10.63
N LEU A 93 3.92 -14.24 11.58
CA LEU A 93 4.20 -13.88 12.97
C LEU A 93 3.78 -15.06 13.87
N PRO A 94 4.69 -16.01 14.17
CA PRO A 94 4.39 -17.15 15.02
C PRO A 94 3.99 -16.74 16.44
N VAL A 95 3.13 -17.54 17.07
CA VAL A 95 2.72 -17.33 18.47
C VAL A 95 3.88 -17.43 19.47
N SER A 96 4.97 -18.10 19.10
CA SER A 96 6.21 -18.16 19.87
C SER A 96 7.01 -16.84 19.86
N GLY A 97 6.57 -15.85 19.10
CA GLY A 97 7.27 -14.59 18.87
C GLY A 97 8.24 -14.65 17.68
N GLY A 98 8.76 -13.48 17.30
CA GLY A 98 9.61 -13.31 16.13
C GLY A 98 8.83 -13.23 14.82
N SER A 99 9.50 -13.52 13.70
CA SER A 99 8.88 -13.57 12.38
C SER A 99 9.58 -14.61 11.50
N GLU A 100 8.81 -15.26 10.63
CA GLU A 100 9.29 -16.28 9.70
C GLU A 100 8.92 -15.92 8.26
N MET A 101 9.75 -16.30 7.30
CA MET A 101 9.45 -16.18 5.87
C MET A 101 8.93 -17.51 5.33
N ILE A 102 7.77 -17.49 4.67
CA ILE A 102 7.10 -18.66 4.11
C ILE A 102 7.00 -18.50 2.59
N ASN A 103 7.20 -19.59 1.84
CA ASN A 103 7.03 -19.61 0.38
C ASN A 103 5.55 -19.63 -0.01
N THR A 104 5.20 -19.02 -1.14
CA THR A 104 3.84 -19.05 -1.71
C THR A 104 3.86 -19.44 -3.19
N ASN A 105 2.69 -19.81 -3.70
CA ASN A 105 2.40 -19.85 -5.14
C ASN A 105 1.63 -18.59 -5.58
N PHE A 106 1.38 -18.48 -6.89
CA PHE A 106 0.71 -17.34 -7.55
C PHE A 106 -0.65 -17.71 -8.14
N GLU A 107 -1.27 -18.78 -7.65
CA GLU A 107 -2.48 -19.35 -8.28
C GLU A 107 -3.74 -18.55 -7.99
N ASN A 108 -3.77 -17.85 -6.85
CA ASN A 108 -4.93 -17.08 -6.40
C ASN A 108 -4.56 -15.62 -6.17
N PRO A 109 -5.48 -14.68 -6.44
CA PRO A 109 -5.37 -13.31 -5.98
C PRO A 109 -5.17 -13.25 -4.46
N ILE A 110 -4.54 -12.20 -3.99
CA ILE A 110 -4.37 -11.95 -2.55
C ILE A 110 -5.71 -11.53 -1.94
N LEU A 111 -6.40 -10.60 -2.59
CA LEU A 111 -7.69 -10.08 -2.13
C LEU A 111 -8.84 -10.78 -2.83
N ASN A 112 -9.84 -11.22 -2.06
CA ASN A 112 -11.10 -11.70 -2.60
C ASN A 112 -12.13 -10.55 -2.73
N ALA A 113 -13.28 -10.86 -3.34
CA ALA A 113 -14.34 -9.89 -3.58
C ALA A 113 -14.86 -9.22 -2.29
N ASP A 114 -14.98 -9.98 -1.20
CA ASP A 114 -15.44 -9.45 0.09
C ASP A 114 -14.43 -8.46 0.68
N ASN A 115 -13.13 -8.73 0.52
CA ASN A 115 -12.08 -7.80 0.96
C ASN A 115 -12.13 -6.50 0.17
N LEU A 116 -12.26 -6.59 -1.16
CA LEU A 116 -12.34 -5.41 -2.03
C LEU A 116 -13.58 -4.56 -1.71
N TYR A 117 -14.72 -5.22 -1.47
CA TYR A 117 -15.94 -4.55 -1.01
C TYR A 117 -15.74 -3.87 0.35
N ALA A 118 -15.17 -4.58 1.32
CA ALA A 118 -14.92 -4.05 2.67
C ALA A 118 -13.97 -2.85 2.65
N LEU A 119 -12.93 -2.86 1.80
CA LEU A 119 -12.02 -1.72 1.60
C LEU A 119 -12.75 -0.50 1.07
N ASN A 120 -13.57 -0.68 0.02
CA ASN A 120 -14.31 0.41 -0.60
C ASN A 120 -15.34 1.01 0.39
N HIS A 121 -16.07 0.15 1.11
CA HIS A 121 -17.00 0.58 2.15
C HIS A 121 -16.28 1.26 3.32
N PHE A 122 -15.15 0.72 3.77
CA PHE A 122 -14.37 1.32 4.85
C PHE A 122 -13.96 2.75 4.47
N ALA A 123 -13.42 2.97 3.28
CA ALA A 123 -13.01 4.30 2.83
C ALA A 123 -14.16 5.34 2.85
N GLN A 124 -15.39 4.93 2.53
CA GLN A 124 -16.57 5.81 2.62
C GLN A 124 -16.89 6.25 4.06
N LEU A 125 -16.52 5.45 5.07
CA LEU A 125 -16.68 5.82 6.48
C LEU A 125 -15.61 6.81 6.96
N ILE A 126 -14.45 6.86 6.29
CA ILE A 126 -13.32 7.71 6.67
C ILE A 126 -13.44 9.10 6.05
N ASP A 127 -13.94 9.18 4.81
CA ASP A 127 -14.09 10.44 4.06
C ASP A 127 -14.78 11.59 4.85
N PRO A 128 -15.77 11.34 5.73
CA PRO A 128 -16.43 12.40 6.51
C PRO A 128 -15.67 12.87 7.76
N LEU A 129 -14.52 12.29 8.10
CA LEU A 129 -13.90 12.49 9.43
C LEU A 129 -13.31 13.88 9.69
N GLU A 130 -13.24 14.78 8.70
CA GLU A 130 -12.93 16.21 8.95
C GLU A 130 -13.84 17.14 8.14
N GLU A 131 -14.64 17.96 8.84
CA GLU A 131 -15.44 19.02 8.21
C GLU A 131 -14.51 20.09 7.60
N GLY A 132 -14.70 20.37 6.30
CA GLY A 132 -14.13 21.54 5.63
C GLY A 132 -12.91 21.30 4.74
N VAL A 133 -12.30 20.11 4.73
CA VAL A 133 -11.23 19.76 3.77
C VAL A 133 -11.35 18.28 3.39
N GLN A 134 -11.67 17.98 2.13
CA GLN A 134 -11.58 16.62 1.60
C GLN A 134 -10.11 16.18 1.62
N ARG A 135 -9.74 15.40 2.64
CA ARG A 135 -8.38 14.89 2.83
C ARG A 135 -8.30 13.46 2.34
N THR A 136 -7.36 13.21 1.43
CA THR A 136 -6.92 11.85 1.11
C THR A 136 -6.18 11.28 2.32
N PHE A 137 -6.41 10.01 2.62
CA PHE A 137 -5.74 9.27 3.68
C PHE A 137 -4.88 8.16 3.10
N ASP A 138 -3.77 7.90 3.78
CA ASP A 138 -2.96 6.70 3.63
C ASP A 138 -3.25 5.79 4.84
N VAL A 139 -3.73 4.59 4.55
CA VAL A 139 -4.25 3.65 5.53
C VAL A 139 -3.44 2.36 5.44
N GLU A 140 -2.80 1.98 6.53
CA GLU A 140 -2.14 0.69 6.70
C GLU A 140 -3.06 -0.27 7.43
N LEU A 141 -3.34 -1.41 6.81
CA LEU A 141 -4.27 -2.40 7.35
C LEU A 141 -3.95 -3.82 6.86
N GLY A 142 -4.63 -4.80 7.42
CA GLY A 142 -4.57 -6.18 6.94
C GLY A 142 -5.85 -6.94 7.19
N PHE A 143 -5.88 -8.19 6.75
CA PHE A 143 -7.00 -9.09 6.96
C PHE A 143 -6.53 -10.40 7.55
N LYS A 144 -7.29 -10.89 8.52
CA LYS A 144 -7.15 -12.23 9.07
C LYS A 144 -8.50 -12.90 8.96
N GLU A 145 -8.59 -14.03 8.26
CA GLU A 145 -9.86 -14.74 8.05
C GLU A 145 -10.97 -13.80 7.53
N ASN A 146 -10.64 -12.99 6.51
CA ASN A 146 -11.50 -11.94 5.92
C ASN A 146 -11.95 -10.81 6.88
N LYS A 147 -11.50 -10.79 8.13
CA LYS A 147 -11.73 -9.69 9.06
C LYS A 147 -10.65 -8.63 8.91
N MET A 148 -11.05 -7.38 8.68
CA MET A 148 -10.16 -6.23 8.57
C MET A 148 -9.56 -5.84 9.92
N TRP A 149 -8.27 -5.51 9.92
CA TRP A 149 -7.50 -5.00 11.05
C TRP A 149 -6.79 -3.71 10.62
N LEU A 150 -7.15 -2.59 11.26
CA LEU A 150 -6.51 -1.30 11.02
C LEU A 150 -5.24 -1.18 11.87
N PHE A 151 -4.13 -0.80 11.24
CA PHE A 151 -2.85 -0.60 11.93
C PHE A 151 -2.51 0.88 12.08
N GLN A 152 -2.70 1.66 11.02
CA GLN A 152 -2.42 3.09 11.02
C GLN A 152 -3.31 3.80 10.01
N ILE A 153 -3.67 5.04 10.31
CA ILE A 153 -4.25 5.97 9.36
C ILE A 153 -3.57 7.32 9.50
N ARG A 154 -3.25 7.96 8.39
CA ARG A 154 -2.64 9.30 8.36
C ARG A 154 -3.12 10.09 7.14
N PRO A 155 -3.14 11.44 7.21
CA PRO A 155 -3.35 12.26 6.02
C PRO A 155 -2.29 11.96 4.97
N PHE A 156 -2.72 11.78 3.73
CA PHE A 156 -1.85 11.62 2.58
C PHE A 156 -1.40 13.00 2.09
N VAL A 157 -0.10 13.26 2.16
CA VAL A 157 0.49 14.51 1.65
C VAL A 157 1.13 14.21 0.30
N GLU A 158 0.42 14.57 -0.76
CA GLU A 158 0.90 14.43 -2.13
C GLU A 158 2.02 15.44 -2.40
N ASN A 159 3.25 14.95 -2.56
CA ASN A 159 4.34 15.81 -3.01
C ASN A 159 4.28 15.93 -4.54
N LYS A 160 3.68 17.01 -5.04
CA LYS A 160 3.56 17.29 -6.48
C LYS A 160 4.90 17.31 -7.23
N ASN A 161 6.02 17.50 -6.52
CA ASN A 161 7.37 17.47 -7.08
C ASN A 161 8.08 16.12 -6.89
N ALA A 162 7.57 15.23 -6.04
CA ALA A 162 8.09 13.88 -5.84
C ALA A 162 7.13 12.83 -6.44
N LEU A 163 6.81 13.02 -7.71
CA LEU A 163 6.26 11.98 -8.58
C LEU A 163 7.19 10.73 -8.72
N SER A 164 8.31 10.70 -8.01
CA SER A 164 9.31 9.63 -7.98
C SER A 164 9.37 8.96 -6.60
N SER A 165 8.22 8.59 -6.01
CA SER A 165 8.24 7.51 -5.02
C SER A 165 8.36 6.21 -5.79
N ASP A 166 9.33 5.37 -5.47
CA ASP A 166 9.58 4.10 -6.18
C ASP A 166 8.30 3.23 -6.23
N TYR A 167 7.49 3.24 -5.17
CA TYR A 167 6.14 2.69 -5.16
C TYR A 167 5.21 3.28 -6.23
N LEU A 168 5.10 4.61 -6.36
CA LEU A 168 4.26 5.29 -7.35
C LEU A 168 4.76 5.08 -8.79
N GLU A 169 6.08 5.05 -9.00
CA GLU A 169 6.68 4.69 -10.29
C GLU A 169 6.42 3.22 -10.63
N SER A 170 6.44 2.32 -9.64
CA SER A 170 6.16 0.88 -9.85
C SER A 170 4.73 0.59 -10.27
N ILE A 171 3.76 1.40 -9.81
CA ILE A 171 2.34 1.27 -10.17
C ILE A 171 1.91 2.15 -11.35
N THR A 172 2.77 3.06 -11.80
CA THR A 172 2.51 3.93 -12.96
C THR A 172 3.58 3.76 -14.04
N PRO A 173 3.83 2.53 -14.54
CA PRO A 173 4.79 2.33 -15.61
C PRO A 173 4.35 3.13 -16.84
N LYS A 174 5.28 3.90 -17.43
CA LYS A 174 5.03 4.56 -18.71
C LYS A 174 4.93 3.49 -19.80
N ILE A 175 3.71 3.08 -20.12
CA ILE A 175 3.44 2.15 -21.21
C ILE A 175 3.54 2.94 -22.52
N ASP A 176 4.50 2.56 -23.36
CA ASP A 176 4.56 3.06 -24.73
C ASP A 176 3.41 2.43 -25.55
N GLY A 177 2.30 3.17 -25.69
CA GLY A 177 1.14 2.76 -26.47
C GLY A 177 1.39 2.62 -27.97
N THR A 178 2.58 2.98 -28.46
CA THR A 178 2.97 2.78 -29.86
C THR A 178 3.71 1.47 -30.09
N LYS A 179 4.03 0.73 -29.02
CA LYS A 179 4.74 -0.55 -29.10
C LYS A 179 3.83 -1.62 -29.68
N LYS A 180 3.95 -1.84 -30.99
CA LYS A 180 3.28 -2.93 -31.70
C LYS A 180 4.06 -4.23 -31.49
N ILE A 181 3.41 -5.23 -30.90
CA ILE A 181 3.96 -6.58 -30.79
C ILE A 181 3.43 -7.40 -31.97
N ALA A 182 4.34 -8.01 -32.74
CA ALA A 182 3.95 -8.92 -33.81
C ALA A 182 3.47 -10.24 -33.20
N LEU A 183 2.18 -10.57 -33.40
CA LEU A 183 1.56 -11.83 -32.91
C LEU A 183 2.18 -13.10 -33.52
N THR A 184 3.04 -12.94 -34.52
CA THR A 184 3.70 -14.02 -35.27
C THR A 184 5.19 -14.15 -34.95
N ALA A 185 5.76 -13.26 -34.15
CA ALA A 185 7.15 -13.39 -33.75
C ALA A 185 7.28 -14.53 -32.74
N ARG A 186 8.19 -15.47 -33.01
CA ARG A 186 8.57 -16.48 -32.02
C ARG A 186 9.27 -15.78 -30.86
N ILE A 187 8.95 -16.21 -29.65
CA ILE A 187 9.66 -15.79 -28.45
C ILE A 187 10.98 -16.55 -28.47
N ASP A 188 12.07 -15.86 -28.78
CA ASP A 188 13.40 -16.44 -28.64
C ASP A 188 13.71 -16.58 -27.14
N SER A 189 13.99 -17.82 -26.73
CA SER A 189 14.37 -18.23 -25.37
C SER A 189 15.81 -17.87 -25.03
#